data_AF-A0A2V9R0W7-F1
#
_entry.id   AF-A0A2V9R0W7-F1
#
_cell.length_a   1.000
_cell.length_b   1.000
_cell.length_c   1.000
_cell.angle_alpha   90.00
_cell.angle_beta   90.00
_cell.angle_gamma   90.00
#
_symmetry.space_group_name_H-M   'P 1'
#
loop_
_entity.id
_entity.type
_entity.pdbx_description
1 polymer ?
#
loop_
_entity_poly.entity_id
_entity_poly.type
_entity_poly.pdbx_seq_one_letter_code
_entity_poly.pdbx_strand_id
1 'polypeptide(L)'
;MYSQFCFDPANAPPAFRSGTAVSYGSTLNQLIDSTAPDKGVGLSLTIPLRNRTSQATQIRSEIEYRQAQMRLQQIENQVRIEVRNAQFAVQQNRAAVESAQAAVELGKQSLAAEQKKYALGASTTTLVLQNRTTLAQAESTLLSAMAAYEKAQVELDRATGLLLDHSGIMISDAEHGQVNHMPNIPYVQPRPQGAAYGVEPAVQNPQQQPQPPEQPQQPPPSEQPQAPPPQNR
;
A
#
# COMPACT_ATOMS: atom_id res chain seq x y z
N MET A 1 18.41 83.05 12.25
CA MET A 1 17.55 82.64 13.39
C MET A 1 18.02 81.26 13.84
N TYR A 2 18.34 81.13 15.13
CA TYR A 2 18.97 80.01 15.81
C TYR A 2 18.07 78.78 15.95
N SER A 3 18.65 77.57 15.84
CA SER A 3 18.40 76.38 16.69
C SER A 3 19.16 75.17 16.10
N GLN A 4 19.72 74.19 16.81
CA GLN A 4 20.19 74.02 18.19
C GLN A 4 20.97 72.69 18.11
N PHE A 5 22.31 72.70 18.09
CA PHE A 5 23.09 71.47 18.25
C PHE A 5 23.04 71.09 19.73
N CYS A 6 22.46 69.94 20.06
CA CYS A 6 22.26 69.49 21.45
C CYS A 6 23.50 68.85 22.11
N PHE A 7 24.72 69.15 21.65
CA PHE A 7 25.94 68.64 22.28
C PHE A 7 26.97 69.75 22.45
N ASP A 8 27.15 70.18 23.71
CA ASP A 8 28.19 71.12 24.12
C ASP A 8 29.33 70.36 24.81
N PRO A 9 30.50 70.22 24.17
CA PRO A 9 31.63 69.47 24.71
C PRO A 9 32.24 70.11 25.98
N ALA A 10 31.92 71.37 26.29
CA ALA A 10 32.39 72.03 27.51
C ALA A 10 31.68 71.50 28.77
N ASN A 11 30.44 71.03 28.64
CA ASN A 11 29.58 70.58 29.74
C ASN A 11 29.34 69.06 29.81
N ALA A 12 30.00 68.27 28.95
CA ALA A 12 29.86 66.81 28.98
C ALA A 12 30.67 66.16 30.13
N PRO A 13 30.19 65.04 30.71
CA PRO A 13 30.95 64.25 31.69
C PRO A 13 32.28 63.75 31.08
N PRO A 14 33.34 63.56 31.89
CA PRO A 14 34.72 63.40 31.40
C PRO A 14 34.91 62.25 30.40
N ALA A 15 34.12 61.19 30.48
CA ALA A 15 34.15 60.06 29.55
C ALA A 15 33.66 60.39 28.12
N PHE A 16 33.01 61.54 27.91
CA PHE A 16 32.42 61.94 26.63
C PHE A 16 32.99 63.25 26.09
N ARG A 17 34.01 63.84 26.73
CA ARG A 17 34.67 65.07 26.25
C ARG A 17 35.57 64.84 25.04
N SER A 18 36.09 63.62 24.88
CA SER A 18 36.92 63.18 23.76
C SER A 18 36.17 62.31 22.74
N GLY A 19 34.84 62.19 22.88
CA GLY A 19 34.01 61.47 21.92
C GLY A 19 33.87 62.29 20.64
N THR A 20 34.61 61.91 19.60
CA THR A 20 34.38 62.45 18.26
C THR A 20 33.00 61.98 17.75
N ALA A 21 32.29 62.87 17.06
CA ALA A 21 30.99 62.55 16.48
C ALA A 21 31.12 61.33 15.54
N VAL A 22 30.58 60.18 15.95
CA VAL A 22 30.53 58.97 15.12
C VAL A 22 29.55 59.21 13.96
N SER A 23 30.10 59.29 12.76
CA SER A 23 29.37 59.54 11.51
C SER A 23 29.37 58.27 10.67
N TYR A 24 28.25 57.98 9.97
CA TYR A 24 28.17 56.86 9.05
C TYR A 24 29.25 56.88 7.95
N GLY A 25 29.75 58.07 7.59
CA GLY A 25 30.86 58.20 6.64
C GLY A 25 32.20 57.76 7.23
N SER A 26 32.42 57.92 8.54
CA SER A 26 33.69 57.53 9.18
C SER A 26 33.78 56.01 9.41
N THR A 27 32.65 55.34 9.62
CA THR A 27 32.61 53.87 9.75
C THR A 27 32.75 53.15 8.39
N LEU A 28 32.19 53.72 7.32
CA LEU A 28 32.41 53.25 5.94
C LEU A 28 33.86 53.44 5.49
N ASN A 29 34.48 54.58 5.81
CA ASN A 29 35.92 54.78 5.58
C ASN A 29 36.78 53.81 6.40
N GLN A 30 36.42 53.46 7.64
CA GLN A 30 37.17 52.47 8.44
C GLN A 30 37.08 51.03 7.90
N LEU A 31 36.01 50.68 7.17
CA LEU A 31 35.91 49.41 6.44
C LEU A 31 36.80 49.40 5.19
N ILE A 32 36.94 50.54 4.50
CA ILE A 32 37.72 50.69 3.26
C ILE A 32 39.22 50.88 3.55
N ASP A 33 39.58 51.68 4.56
CA ASP A 33 40.95 51.85 5.05
C ASP A 33 41.46 50.63 5.85
N SER A 34 40.60 49.62 6.07
CA SER A 34 40.96 48.35 6.72
C SER A 34 41.74 48.57 8.03
N THR A 35 41.40 49.60 8.79
CA THR A 35 42.13 50.02 10.01
C THR A 35 41.70 49.24 11.26
N ALA A 36 40.79 48.27 11.10
CA ALA A 36 40.58 47.22 12.11
C ALA A 36 41.77 46.25 12.05
N PRO A 37 42.52 46.03 13.16
CA PRO A 37 43.76 45.26 13.16
C PRO A 37 43.51 43.74 13.16
N ASP A 38 42.50 43.26 12.43
CA ASP A 38 42.16 41.85 12.32
C ASP A 38 42.59 41.30 10.94
N LYS A 39 43.90 41.16 10.76
CA LYS A 39 44.47 40.31 9.70
C LYS A 39 45.31 39.22 10.35
N GLY A 40 44.69 38.06 10.55
CA GLY A 40 45.34 36.86 11.05
C GLY A 40 45.22 35.72 10.05
N VAL A 41 46.31 34.97 9.86
CA VAL A 41 46.28 33.66 9.21
C VAL A 41 46.38 32.63 10.33
N GLY A 42 45.33 31.83 10.52
CA GLY A 42 45.28 30.78 11.54
C GLY A 42 45.59 29.41 10.94
N LEU A 43 46.58 28.70 11.49
CA LEU A 43 46.80 27.28 11.21
C LEU A 43 46.38 26.47 12.43
N SER A 44 45.28 25.73 12.31
CA SER A 44 44.84 24.81 13.35
C SER A 44 45.43 23.42 13.10
N LEU A 45 46.38 23.00 13.93
CA LEU A 45 46.95 21.66 13.90
C LEU A 45 46.37 20.84 15.05
N THR A 46 45.54 19.85 14.74
CA THR A 46 44.99 18.91 15.72
C THR A 46 45.71 17.58 15.60
N ILE A 47 46.57 17.26 16.57
CA ILE A 47 47.26 15.96 16.67
C ILE A 47 46.62 15.16 17.81
N PRO A 48 45.80 14.13 17.52
CA PRO A 48 45.23 13.30 18.56
C PRO A 48 46.32 12.42 19.20
N LEU A 49 46.69 12.71 20.45
CA LEU A 49 47.72 11.97 21.20
C LEU A 49 47.29 10.54 21.57
N ARG A 50 45.99 10.23 21.50
CA ARG A 50 45.44 8.92 21.88
C ARG A 50 44.34 8.49 20.92
N ASN A 51 44.68 7.58 20.02
CA ASN A 51 43.81 7.11 18.95
C ASN A 51 42.79 6.04 19.41
N ARG A 52 42.06 6.31 20.51
CA ARG A 52 41.06 5.36 21.06
C ARG A 52 39.78 5.34 20.23
N THR A 53 39.43 6.45 19.60
CA THR A 53 38.24 6.56 18.75
C THR A 53 38.39 5.72 17.48
N SER A 54 39.55 5.73 16.82
CA SER A 54 39.74 4.87 15.64
C SER A 54 39.74 3.39 15.99
N GLN A 55 40.30 2.99 17.13
CA GLN A 55 40.27 1.60 17.61
C GLN A 55 38.84 1.15 17.92
N ALA A 56 38.04 2.00 18.58
CA ALA A 56 36.64 1.73 18.83
C ALA A 56 35.83 1.62 17.54
N THR A 57 36.07 2.50 16.56
CA THR A 57 35.44 2.41 15.24
C THR A 57 35.82 1.13 14.51
N GLN A 58 37.10 0.72 14.56
CA GLN A 58 37.55 -0.53 13.93
C GLN A 58 36.85 -1.74 14.54
N ILE A 59 36.83 -1.87 15.87
CA ILE A 59 36.15 -2.98 16.56
C ILE A 59 34.65 -2.98 16.22
N ARG A 60 34.02 -1.80 16.15
CA ARG A 60 32.63 -1.67 15.75
C ARG A 60 32.39 -2.17 14.33
N SER A 61 33.23 -1.77 13.36
CA SER A 61 33.15 -2.23 11.98
C SER A 61 33.35 -3.75 11.86
N GLU A 62 34.22 -4.34 12.67
CA GLU A 62 34.39 -5.80 12.71
C GLU A 62 33.13 -6.52 13.23
N ILE A 63 32.48 -5.97 14.26
CA ILE A 63 31.21 -6.50 14.77
C ILE A 63 30.08 -6.35 13.74
N GLU A 64 29.96 -5.17 13.12
CA GLU A 64 28.98 -4.89 12.05
C GLU A 64 29.19 -5.84 10.86
N TYR A 65 30.44 -6.12 10.49
CA TYR A 65 30.77 -7.10 9.45
C TYR A 65 30.30 -8.51 9.83
N ARG A 66 30.59 -8.97 11.05
CA ARG A 66 30.11 -10.29 11.52
C ARG A 66 28.58 -10.36 11.58
N GLN A 67 27.91 -9.28 11.98
CA GLN A 67 26.45 -9.18 11.95
C GLN A 67 25.92 -9.28 10.52
N ALA A 68 26.55 -8.61 9.55
CA ALA A 68 26.19 -8.70 8.13
C ALA A 68 26.39 -10.12 7.58
N GLN A 69 27.45 -10.82 7.97
CA GLN A 69 27.67 -12.23 7.62
C GLN A 69 26.58 -13.15 8.18
N MET A 70 26.22 -12.99 9.45
CA MET A 70 25.12 -13.78 10.04
C MET A 70 23.78 -13.47 9.35
N ARG A 71 23.53 -12.21 9.01
CA ARG A 71 22.34 -11.80 8.27
C ARG A 71 22.29 -12.42 6.87
N LEU A 72 23.43 -12.47 6.18
CA LEU A 72 23.53 -13.15 4.88
C LEU A 72 23.16 -14.63 5.01
N GLN A 73 23.73 -15.34 5.99
CA GLN A 73 23.41 -16.75 6.22
C GLN A 73 21.93 -16.98 6.57
N GLN A 74 21.31 -16.07 7.34
CA GLN A 74 19.88 -16.12 7.62
C GLN A 74 19.04 -15.96 6.35
N ILE A 75 19.40 -15.01 5.49
CA ILE A 75 18.72 -14.78 4.20
C ILE A 75 18.85 -16.02 3.31
N GLU A 76 20.04 -16.61 3.18
CA GLU A 76 20.25 -17.83 2.39
C GLU A 76 19.40 -19.01 2.88
N ASN A 77 19.34 -19.21 4.21
CA ASN A 77 18.49 -20.25 4.79
C ASN A 77 17.01 -19.98 4.57
N GLN A 78 16.58 -18.72 4.68
CA GLN A 78 15.23 -18.30 4.43
C GLN A 78 14.82 -18.59 2.97
N VAL A 79 15.63 -18.17 1.99
CA VAL A 79 15.40 -18.45 0.57
C VAL A 79 15.34 -19.96 0.32
N ARG A 80 16.23 -20.74 0.93
CA ARG A 80 16.21 -22.21 0.79
C ARG A 80 14.90 -22.83 1.28
N ILE A 81 14.36 -22.35 2.39
CA ILE A 81 13.07 -22.82 2.93
C ILE A 81 11.93 -22.37 2.02
N GLU A 82 11.94 -21.12 1.56
CA GLU A 82 10.92 -20.59 0.65
C GLU A 82 10.84 -21.39 -0.65
N VAL A 83 11.97 -21.67 -1.30
CA VAL A 83 12.01 -22.48 -2.53
C VAL A 83 11.48 -23.89 -2.28
N ARG A 84 11.88 -24.55 -1.19
CA ARG A 84 11.38 -25.90 -0.86
C ARG A 84 9.88 -25.90 -0.60
N ASN A 85 9.38 -24.91 0.14
CA ASN A 85 7.96 -24.77 0.42
C ASN A 85 7.17 -24.53 -0.87
N ALA A 86 7.68 -23.69 -1.78
CA ALA A 86 7.06 -23.46 -3.08
C ALA A 86 7.03 -24.73 -3.94
N GLN A 87 8.10 -25.51 -3.96
CA GLN A 87 8.14 -26.80 -4.66
C GLN A 87 7.10 -27.78 -4.11
N PHE A 88 7.00 -27.92 -2.79
CA PHE A 88 5.97 -28.76 -2.17
C PHE A 88 4.57 -28.24 -2.44
N ALA A 89 4.36 -26.93 -2.45
CA ALA A 89 3.08 -26.33 -2.78
C ALA A 89 2.64 -26.69 -4.21
N VAL A 90 3.54 -26.62 -5.20
CA VAL A 90 3.23 -27.03 -6.58
C VAL A 90 2.84 -28.51 -6.65
N GLN A 91 3.61 -29.39 -6.00
CA GLN A 91 3.33 -30.83 -5.99
C GLN A 91 1.97 -31.14 -5.32
N GLN A 92 1.70 -30.52 -4.17
CA GLN A 92 0.46 -30.70 -3.43
C GLN A 92 -0.75 -30.18 -4.21
N ASN A 93 -0.64 -29.01 -4.84
CA ASN A 93 -1.73 -28.46 -5.65
C ASN A 93 -1.97 -29.30 -6.91
N ARG A 94 -0.93 -29.89 -7.51
CA ARG A 94 -1.10 -30.84 -8.62
C ARG A 94 -1.93 -32.05 -8.20
N ALA A 95 -1.59 -32.65 -7.07
CA ALA A 95 -2.36 -33.77 -6.51
C ALA A 95 -3.79 -33.36 -6.15
N ALA A 96 -4.00 -32.12 -5.68
CA ALA A 96 -5.33 -31.58 -5.41
C ALA A 96 -6.17 -31.43 -6.69
N VAL A 97 -5.56 -31.00 -7.80
CA VAL A 97 -6.23 -30.94 -9.11
C VAL A 97 -6.63 -32.34 -9.58
N GLU A 98 -5.72 -33.32 -9.51
CA GLU A 98 -6.02 -34.71 -9.89
C GLU A 98 -7.18 -35.28 -9.06
N SER A 99 -7.18 -35.03 -7.74
CA SER A 99 -8.28 -35.44 -6.84
C SER A 99 -9.60 -34.75 -7.19
N ALA A 100 -9.57 -33.45 -7.48
CA ALA A 100 -10.78 -32.72 -7.88
C ALA A 100 -11.31 -33.17 -9.24
N GLN A 101 -10.44 -33.57 -10.18
CA GLN A 101 -10.85 -34.16 -11.46
C GLN A 101 -11.59 -35.48 -11.25
N ALA A 102 -11.05 -36.36 -10.40
CA ALA A 102 -11.72 -37.62 -10.05
C ALA A 102 -13.08 -37.37 -9.36
N ALA A 103 -13.19 -36.35 -8.50
CA ALA A 103 -14.45 -35.96 -7.88
C ALA A 103 -15.49 -35.48 -8.90
N VAL A 104 -15.08 -34.71 -9.91
CA VAL A 104 -15.96 -34.29 -11.01
C VAL A 104 -16.41 -35.49 -11.84
N GLU A 105 -15.51 -36.42 -12.15
CA GLU A 105 -15.86 -37.64 -12.89
C GLU A 105 -16.88 -38.49 -12.12
N LEU A 106 -16.65 -38.69 -10.82
CA LEU A 106 -17.58 -39.38 -9.93
C LEU A 106 -18.94 -38.67 -9.87
N GLY A 107 -18.96 -37.34 -9.80
CA GLY A 107 -20.18 -36.53 -9.83
C GLY A 107 -20.96 -36.72 -11.13
N LYS A 108 -20.28 -36.77 -12.27
CA LYS A 108 -20.90 -37.02 -13.58
C LYS A 108 -21.51 -38.41 -13.66
N GLN A 109 -20.79 -39.44 -13.21
CA GLN A 109 -21.28 -40.81 -13.18
C GLN A 109 -22.50 -40.96 -12.25
N SER A 110 -22.45 -40.35 -11.07
CA SER A 110 -23.56 -40.34 -10.10
C SER A 110 -24.80 -39.67 -10.68
N LEU A 111 -24.63 -38.50 -11.31
CA LEU A 111 -25.73 -37.79 -11.97
C LEU A 111 -26.35 -38.64 -13.10
N ALA A 112 -25.52 -39.28 -13.93
CA ALA A 112 -26.00 -40.14 -15.01
C ALA A 112 -26.75 -41.37 -14.47
N ALA A 113 -26.28 -41.98 -13.38
CA ALA A 113 -26.97 -43.09 -12.73
C ALA A 113 -28.33 -42.65 -12.16
N GLU A 114 -28.39 -41.48 -11.53
CA GLU A 114 -29.63 -40.95 -10.96
C GLU A 114 -30.65 -40.59 -12.03
N GLN A 115 -30.21 -39.98 -13.13
CA GLN A 115 -31.06 -39.68 -14.29
C GLN A 115 -31.66 -40.96 -14.90
N LYS A 116 -30.88 -42.04 -15.01
CA LYS A 116 -31.38 -43.34 -15.48
C LYS A 116 -32.42 -43.92 -14.51
N LYS A 117 -32.17 -43.88 -13.20
CA LYS A 117 -33.15 -44.33 -12.19
C LYS A 117 -34.43 -43.51 -12.23
N TYR A 118 -34.33 -42.20 -12.44
CA TYR A 118 -35.48 -41.31 -12.57
C TYR A 118 -36.32 -41.65 -13.81
N ALA A 119 -35.67 -41.91 -14.95
CA ALA A 119 -36.35 -42.34 -16.18
C ALA A 119 -37.09 -43.68 -16.02
N LEU A 120 -36.60 -44.56 -15.12
CA LEU A 120 -37.24 -45.83 -14.77
C LEU A 120 -38.28 -45.71 -13.63
N GLY A 121 -38.53 -44.50 -13.11
CA GLY A 121 -39.45 -44.25 -12.00
C GLY A 121 -38.94 -44.67 -10.62
N ALA A 122 -37.68 -45.09 -10.50
CA ALA A 122 -37.05 -45.56 -9.27
C ALA A 122 -36.30 -44.45 -8.50
N SER A 123 -36.47 -43.18 -8.90
CA SER A 123 -35.85 -42.01 -8.27
C SER A 123 -36.78 -40.80 -8.29
N THR A 124 -36.39 -39.73 -7.59
CA THR A 124 -37.15 -38.48 -7.45
C THR A 124 -36.42 -37.30 -8.11
N THR A 125 -37.17 -36.28 -8.49
CA THR A 125 -36.61 -35.03 -9.04
C THR A 125 -35.66 -34.34 -8.06
N THR A 126 -35.95 -34.42 -6.75
CA THR A 126 -35.09 -33.88 -5.68
C THR A 126 -33.71 -34.54 -5.67
N LEU A 127 -33.64 -35.86 -5.85
CA LEU A 127 -32.37 -36.60 -5.83
C LEU A 127 -31.52 -36.29 -7.08
N VAL A 128 -32.15 -36.10 -8.24
CA VAL A 128 -31.47 -35.62 -9.46
C VAL A 128 -30.92 -34.20 -9.25
N LEU A 129 -31.72 -33.30 -8.66
CA LEU A 129 -31.26 -31.93 -8.37
C LEU A 129 -30.09 -31.92 -7.38
N GLN A 130 -30.15 -32.74 -6.32
CA GLN A 130 -29.07 -32.87 -5.36
C GLN A 130 -27.76 -33.33 -6.04
N ASN A 131 -27.82 -34.34 -6.92
CA ASN A 131 -26.65 -34.79 -7.68
C ASN A 131 -26.10 -33.72 -8.63
N ARG A 132 -26.97 -32.90 -9.26
CA ARG A 132 -26.52 -31.75 -10.07
C ARG A 132 -25.78 -30.73 -9.22
N THR A 133 -26.29 -30.40 -8.05
CA THR A 133 -25.62 -29.47 -7.12
C THR A 133 -24.28 -30.02 -6.65
N THR A 134 -24.19 -31.32 -6.33
CA THR A 134 -22.92 -31.97 -5.97
C THR A 134 -21.91 -31.91 -7.11
N LEU A 135 -22.33 -32.15 -8.36
CA LEU A 135 -21.46 -32.02 -9.53
C LEU A 135 -20.98 -30.57 -9.71
N ALA A 136 -21.88 -29.59 -9.63
CA ALA A 136 -21.52 -28.18 -9.73
C ALA A 136 -20.51 -27.74 -8.64
N GLN A 137 -20.68 -28.25 -7.41
CA GLN A 137 -19.72 -28.01 -6.33
C GLN A 137 -18.35 -28.64 -6.61
N ALA A 138 -18.33 -29.86 -7.17
CA ALA A 138 -17.08 -30.52 -7.57
C ALA A 138 -16.38 -29.75 -8.70
N GLU A 139 -17.11 -29.25 -9.69
CA GLU A 139 -16.59 -28.42 -10.78
C GLU A 139 -16.02 -27.10 -10.26
N SER A 140 -16.71 -26.43 -9.32
CA SER A 140 -16.19 -25.24 -8.67
C SER A 140 -14.91 -25.51 -7.87
N THR A 141 -14.82 -26.68 -7.23
CA THR A 141 -13.63 -27.11 -6.47
C THR A 141 -12.46 -27.43 -7.42
N LEU A 142 -12.74 -28.02 -8.59
CA LEU A 142 -11.74 -28.24 -9.62
C LEU A 142 -11.16 -26.93 -10.13
N LEU A 143 -12.01 -25.94 -10.42
CA LEU A 143 -11.56 -24.64 -10.89
C LEU A 143 -10.69 -23.92 -9.86
N SER A 144 -11.08 -23.95 -8.58
CA SER A 144 -10.28 -23.34 -7.51
C SER A 144 -8.95 -24.07 -7.30
N ALA A 145 -8.93 -25.41 -7.41
CA ALA A 145 -7.70 -26.19 -7.34
C ALA A 145 -6.75 -25.89 -8.53
N MET A 146 -7.28 -25.74 -9.74
CA MET A 146 -6.50 -25.33 -10.91
C MET A 146 -5.89 -23.94 -10.71
N ALA A 147 -6.69 -22.97 -10.27
CA ALA A 147 -6.18 -21.63 -9.97
C ALA A 147 -5.10 -21.63 -8.87
N ALA A 148 -5.26 -22.46 -7.84
CA ALA A 148 -4.26 -22.63 -6.79
C ALA A 148 -2.96 -23.27 -7.31
N TYR A 149 -3.06 -24.22 -8.23
CA TYR A 149 -1.91 -24.82 -8.90
C TYR A 149 -1.12 -23.81 -9.75
N GLU A 150 -1.82 -23.02 -10.57
CA GLU A 150 -1.17 -21.95 -11.35
C GLU A 150 -0.52 -20.90 -10.43
N LYS A 151 -1.20 -20.51 -9.34
CA LYS A 151 -0.60 -19.61 -8.34
C LYS A 151 0.66 -20.21 -7.71
N ALA A 152 0.66 -21.50 -7.39
CA ALA A 152 1.82 -22.16 -6.80
C ALA A 152 3.02 -22.18 -7.77
N GLN A 153 2.78 -22.33 -9.07
CA GLN A 153 3.83 -22.22 -10.09
C GLN A 153 4.45 -20.82 -10.11
N VAL A 154 3.61 -19.78 -10.11
CA VAL A 154 4.08 -18.38 -10.05
C VAL A 154 4.89 -18.10 -8.77
N GLU A 155 4.47 -18.64 -7.62
CA GLU A 155 5.23 -18.49 -6.38
C GLU A 155 6.57 -19.24 -6.40
N LEU A 156 6.67 -20.37 -7.11
CA LEU A 156 7.93 -21.06 -7.32
C LEU A 156 8.88 -20.24 -8.19
N ASP A 157 8.38 -19.66 -9.27
CA ASP A 157 9.14 -18.75 -10.13
C ASP A 157 9.58 -17.50 -9.35
N ARG A 158 8.74 -16.99 -8.43
CA ARG A 158 9.08 -15.88 -7.53
C ARG A 158 10.22 -16.25 -6.58
N ALA A 159 10.13 -17.42 -5.94
CA ALA A 159 11.12 -17.89 -4.97
C ALA A 159 12.47 -18.20 -5.61
N THR A 160 12.48 -18.62 -6.88
CA THR A 160 13.70 -18.91 -7.65
C THR A 160 14.28 -17.68 -8.35
N GLY A 161 13.56 -16.55 -8.36
CA GLY A 161 13.99 -15.31 -9.01
C GLY A 161 13.79 -15.29 -10.52
N LEU A 162 13.14 -16.30 -11.11
CA LEU A 162 12.87 -16.41 -12.54
C LEU A 162 11.57 -15.72 -12.96
N LEU A 163 10.73 -15.30 -12.01
CA LEU A 163 9.42 -14.71 -12.30
C LEU A 163 9.47 -13.50 -13.25
N LEU A 164 10.41 -12.58 -13.02
CA LEU A 164 10.56 -11.38 -13.84
C LEU A 164 10.95 -11.75 -15.27
N ASP A 165 11.87 -12.71 -15.43
CA ASP A 165 12.31 -13.21 -16.74
C ASP A 165 11.16 -13.93 -17.48
N HIS A 166 10.42 -14.81 -16.80
CA HIS A 166 9.28 -15.54 -17.38
C HIS A 166 8.10 -14.63 -17.74
N SER A 167 7.84 -13.57 -16.97
CA SER A 167 6.80 -12.57 -17.27
C SER A 167 7.26 -11.51 -18.29
N GLY A 168 8.53 -11.59 -18.70
CA GLY A 168 9.21 -10.62 -19.55
C GLY A 168 9.56 -9.32 -18.85
N ILE A 169 9.20 -9.07 -17.59
CA ILE A 169 9.38 -7.76 -16.94
C ILE A 169 10.87 -7.47 -16.73
N MET A 170 11.43 -6.61 -17.58
CA MET A 170 12.82 -6.16 -17.49
C MET A 170 12.95 -5.00 -16.50
N ILE A 171 13.79 -5.15 -15.48
CA ILE A 171 14.08 -4.06 -14.52
C ILE A 171 14.74 -2.87 -15.23
N SER A 172 15.55 -3.14 -16.26
CA SER A 172 16.20 -2.10 -17.07
C SER A 172 15.19 -1.19 -17.79
N ASP A 173 14.04 -1.70 -18.21
CA ASP A 173 12.99 -0.88 -18.85
C ASP A 173 12.37 0.10 -17.84
N ALA A 174 12.18 -0.36 -16.59
CA ALA A 174 11.68 0.48 -15.50
C ALA A 174 12.66 1.61 -15.11
N GLU A 175 13.97 1.35 -15.16
CA GLU A 175 15.01 2.36 -14.88
C GLU A 175 15.00 3.51 -15.91
N HIS A 176 14.66 3.20 -17.17
CA HIS A 176 14.59 4.20 -18.25
C HIS A 176 13.19 4.83 -18.39
N GLY A 177 12.22 4.44 -17.57
CA GLY A 177 10.85 4.95 -17.61
C GLY A 177 10.08 4.58 -18.88
N GLN A 178 10.51 3.55 -19.62
CA GLN A 178 9.92 3.10 -20.87
C GLN A 178 9.57 1.62 -20.79
N VAL A 179 8.32 1.26 -21.06
CA VAL A 179 7.87 -0.14 -21.16
C VAL A 179 7.93 -0.54 -22.63
N ASN A 180 8.97 -1.26 -23.05
CA ASN A 180 9.19 -1.55 -24.47
C ASN A 180 8.41 -2.78 -24.96
N HIS A 181 7.97 -3.66 -24.05
CA HIS A 181 7.07 -4.76 -24.37
C HIS A 181 6.01 -4.94 -23.27
N MET A 182 4.84 -5.44 -23.63
CA MET A 182 3.82 -5.79 -22.63
C MET A 182 4.25 -7.03 -21.83
N PRO A 183 4.02 -7.09 -20.51
CA PRO A 183 4.24 -8.30 -19.72
C PRO A 183 3.37 -9.45 -20.22
N ASN A 184 3.95 -10.64 -20.37
CA ASN A 184 3.23 -11.85 -20.76
C ASN A 184 2.99 -12.70 -19.51
N ILE A 185 1.83 -12.54 -18.89
CA ILE A 185 1.44 -13.35 -17.73
C ILE A 185 0.58 -14.52 -18.24
N PRO A 186 1.00 -15.78 -18.06
CA PRO A 186 0.21 -16.93 -18.46
C PRO A 186 -1.22 -16.86 -17.90
N TYR A 187 -2.20 -17.19 -18.75
CA TYR A 187 -3.62 -17.30 -18.40
C TYR A 187 -4.35 -16.04 -17.94
N VAL A 188 -3.70 -14.86 -17.97
CA VAL A 188 -4.40 -13.58 -17.76
C VAL A 188 -4.87 -13.08 -19.11
N GLN A 189 -6.17 -13.26 -19.40
CA GLN A 189 -6.75 -12.59 -20.56
C GLN A 189 -6.79 -11.09 -20.27
N PRO A 190 -6.17 -10.23 -21.11
CA PRO A 190 -6.38 -8.80 -21.04
C PRO A 190 -7.88 -8.57 -21.11
N ARG A 191 -8.42 -7.82 -20.16
CA ARG A 191 -9.81 -7.35 -20.26
C ARG A 191 -9.97 -6.72 -21.65
N PRO A 192 -10.90 -7.21 -22.51
CA PRO A 192 -11.05 -6.66 -23.84
C PRO A 192 -11.29 -5.15 -23.76
N GLN A 193 -10.38 -4.39 -24.37
CA GLN A 193 -10.43 -2.94 -24.45
C GLN A 193 -11.63 -2.57 -25.34
N GLY A 194 -12.77 -2.30 -24.71
CA GLY A 194 -14.04 -2.13 -25.42
C GLY A 194 -15.27 -2.21 -24.51
N ALA A 195 -15.14 -2.82 -23.32
CA ALA A 195 -16.10 -2.56 -22.25
C ALA A 195 -15.80 -1.18 -21.66
N ALA A 196 -16.26 -0.13 -22.34
CA ALA A 196 -16.36 1.20 -21.78
C ALA A 196 -17.09 1.07 -20.42
N TYR A 197 -16.35 1.27 -19.34
CA TYR A 197 -16.94 1.59 -18.06
C TYR A 197 -17.56 2.97 -18.24
N GLY A 198 -18.83 3.02 -18.65
CA GLY A 198 -19.72 4.14 -18.35
C GLY A 198 -19.99 4.14 -16.85
N VAL A 199 -18.95 4.33 -16.06
CA VAL A 199 -19.06 4.76 -14.67
C VAL A 199 -18.33 6.08 -14.64
N GLU A 200 -19.02 7.12 -15.08
CA GLU A 200 -18.71 8.46 -14.58
C GLU A 200 -18.65 8.34 -13.05
N PRO A 201 -17.57 8.80 -12.39
CA PRO A 201 -17.62 8.95 -10.95
C PRO A 201 -18.74 9.94 -10.68
N ALA A 202 -19.88 9.44 -10.17
CA ALA A 202 -20.90 10.30 -9.61
C ALA A 202 -20.23 11.04 -8.45
N VAL A 203 -19.79 12.28 -8.71
CA VAL A 203 -19.42 13.23 -7.67
C VAL A 203 -20.73 13.51 -6.93
N GLN A 204 -21.03 12.71 -5.92
CA GLN A 204 -22.15 12.94 -5.02
C GLN A 204 -21.84 14.22 -4.23
N ASN A 205 -22.58 15.26 -4.57
CA ASN A 205 -22.63 16.51 -3.82
C ASN A 205 -23.05 16.18 -2.36
N PRO A 206 -22.29 16.53 -1.30
CA PRO A 206 -22.57 16.07 0.07
C PRO A 206 -23.78 16.70 0.78
N GLN A 207 -24.79 17.22 0.07
CA GLN A 207 -25.97 17.81 0.69
C GLN A 207 -27.25 17.19 0.17
N GLN A 208 -27.53 15.97 0.62
CA GLN A 208 -28.88 15.44 0.74
C GLN A 208 -28.90 14.45 1.91
N GLN A 209 -29.25 14.95 3.10
CA GLN A 209 -29.63 14.10 4.22
C GLN A 209 -30.90 13.32 3.83
N PRO A 210 -31.01 12.03 4.19
CA PRO A 210 -32.24 11.27 3.99
C PRO A 210 -33.36 11.88 4.83
N GLN A 211 -34.44 12.33 4.18
CA GLN A 211 -35.68 12.66 4.88
C GLN A 211 -36.27 11.37 5.49
N PRO A 212 -36.83 11.41 6.71
CA PRO A 212 -37.54 10.27 7.28
C PRO A 212 -38.74 9.89 6.38
N PRO A 213 -39.09 8.60 6.27
CA PRO A 213 -40.18 8.16 5.40
C PRO A 213 -41.51 8.80 5.82
N GLU A 214 -42.15 9.50 4.88
CA GLU A 214 -43.52 9.99 5.01
C GLU A 214 -44.47 8.81 5.26
N GLN A 215 -45.21 8.88 6.35
CA GLN A 215 -46.29 7.93 6.65
C GLN A 215 -47.41 8.07 5.60
N PRO A 216 -48.07 6.97 5.19
CA PRO A 216 -49.22 7.05 4.29
C PRO A 216 -50.33 7.91 4.91
N GLN A 217 -50.69 8.99 4.22
CA GLN A 217 -51.82 9.84 4.57
C GLN A 217 -53.10 9.01 4.64
N GLN A 218 -53.69 8.96 5.85
CA GLN A 218 -55.02 8.39 6.07
C GLN A 218 -56.07 9.24 5.32
N PRO A 219 -57.06 8.64 4.63
CA PRO A 219 -58.17 9.39 4.07
C PRO A 219 -58.99 10.07 5.20
N PRO A 220 -59.62 11.22 4.92
CA PRO A 220 -60.34 11.99 5.93
C PRO A 220 -61.47 11.15 6.56
N PRO A 221 -61.75 11.33 7.87
CA PRO A 221 -62.77 10.55 8.54
C PRO A 221 -64.15 10.85 7.95
N SER A 222 -64.80 9.81 7.44
CA SER A 222 -66.22 9.78 7.15
C SER A 222 -67.00 10.05 8.44
N GLU A 223 -67.87 11.08 8.40
CA GLU A 223 -68.95 11.32 9.36
C GLU A 223 -69.67 10.01 9.69
N GLN A 224 -69.57 9.57 10.95
CA GLN A 224 -70.43 8.52 11.48
C GLN A 224 -71.78 9.14 11.90
N PRO A 225 -72.91 8.58 11.46
CA PRO A 225 -74.22 8.94 12.01
C PRO A 225 -74.30 8.56 13.49
N GLN A 226 -74.74 9.51 14.31
CA GLN A 226 -75.03 9.34 15.73
C GLN A 226 -76.01 8.18 15.96
N ALA A 227 -75.61 7.21 16.79
CA ALA A 227 -76.53 6.23 17.35
C ALA A 227 -77.20 6.80 18.62
N PRO A 228 -78.52 6.61 18.81
CA PRO A 228 -79.27 7.21 19.91
C PRO A 228 -78.94 6.57 21.29
N PRO A 229 -79.14 7.33 22.39
CA PRO A 229 -78.66 6.96 23.72
C PRO A 229 -79.46 5.80 24.35
N PRO A 230 -78.83 4.99 25.23
CA PRO A 230 -79.51 3.91 25.92
C PRO A 230 -80.53 4.43 26.94
N GLN A 231 -81.74 3.86 26.88
CA GLN A 231 -82.82 4.09 27.83
C GLN A 231 -82.52 3.40 29.17
N ASN A 232 -82.59 4.17 30.25
CA ASN A 232 -82.71 3.69 31.63
C ASN A 232 -83.97 2.82 31.79
N ARG A 233 -83.79 1.57 32.23
CA ARG A 233 -84.76 0.88 33.10
C ARG A 233 -84.10 -0.23 33.90
#